data_AF-A0A3Q2FKP4-F1
#
_entry.id   AF-A0A3Q2FKP4-F1
#
_cell.length_a   1.000
_cell.length_b   1.000
_cell.length_c   1.000
_cell.angle_alpha   90.00
_cell.angle_beta   90.00
_cell.angle_gamma   90.00
#
_symmetry.space_group_name_H-M   'P 1'
#
loop_
_entity.id
_entity.type
_entity.pdbx_description
1 polymer ?
#
loop_
_entity_poly.entity_id
_entity_poly.type
_entity_poly.pdbx_seq_one_letter_code
_entity_poly.pdbx_strand_id
1 'polypeptide(L)'
;MYVCNRDNYGYFPVPMRSHASMQDEAESFVHTHLEIMVNHPPLEPSSFLSLPPKQPNKMGFDEVFMINLVRRADRRERMLRTLYEQEISCKVVAAVDGKALNTSDIDSMGIKMLPGYKDPYHGRPLTKGELGCFLSHYNIWKEIVERGLQTSLVLEDDLRFEVFFKRRLQALLQEVTTHKVDWDLIYIGRKRMQVDHPEKSVPNTHNLVEADYSYWTLGYMLSLRGAQKLLMAEPLTKMLPVDEFLPVMYNKHPISKYMDHFENRDLQAFSAEPLLVYPTHYTGDPGYISDTETSVVWNNETVRTDWDRAKSRKTQEQGELSFEAQNSDVLQSELENVSARDEL
;
A
#
# COMPACT_ATOMS: atom_id res chain seq x y z
N MET A 1 24.46 31.52 -14.81
CA MET A 1 23.61 30.94 -13.76
C MET A 1 24.13 29.54 -13.52
N TYR A 2 24.63 29.24 -12.33
CA TYR A 2 25.07 27.89 -11.97
C TYR A 2 23.94 27.25 -11.17
N VAL A 3 23.37 26.15 -11.68
CA VAL A 3 22.36 25.37 -10.97
C VAL A 3 23.11 24.27 -10.20
N CYS A 4 22.91 24.18 -8.89
CA CYS A 4 23.52 23.17 -8.02
C CYS A 4 22.40 22.34 -7.38
N ASN A 5 22.31 21.06 -7.73
CA ASN A 5 21.31 20.14 -7.18
C ASN A 5 21.80 19.45 -5.89
N ARG A 6 22.75 20.04 -5.17
CA ARG A 6 23.24 19.47 -3.90
C ARG A 6 22.38 19.82 -2.70
N ASP A 7 21.67 20.94 -2.76
CA ASP A 7 20.78 21.40 -1.70
C ASP A 7 19.39 21.70 -2.27
N ASN A 8 18.34 21.39 -1.51
CA ASN A 8 16.96 21.68 -1.89
C ASN A 8 16.63 23.14 -1.58
N TYR A 9 16.59 23.99 -2.61
CA TYR A 9 16.29 25.43 -2.48
C TYR A 9 14.79 25.75 -2.60
N GLY A 10 13.95 24.76 -2.92
CA GLY A 10 12.51 24.93 -3.04
C GLY A 10 11.88 23.84 -3.91
N TYR A 11 10.56 23.92 -4.06
CA TYR A 11 9.77 23.00 -4.85
C TYR A 11 9.06 23.78 -5.96
N PHE A 12 9.05 23.22 -7.15
CA PHE A 12 8.40 23.83 -8.30
C PHE A 12 7.47 22.80 -8.95
N PRO A 13 6.19 23.14 -9.19
CA PRO A 13 5.29 22.25 -9.93
C PRO A 13 5.86 21.95 -11.32
N VAL A 14 5.70 20.72 -11.79
CA VAL A 14 6.14 20.37 -13.15
C VAL A 14 5.31 21.18 -14.15
N PRO A 15 5.93 21.88 -15.12
CA PRO A 15 5.19 22.61 -16.14
C PRO A 15 4.23 21.68 -16.89
N MET A 16 2.96 22.07 -16.91
CA MET A 16 1.93 21.28 -17.57
C MET A 16 2.03 21.40 -19.10
N ARG A 17 1.57 20.37 -19.81
CA ARG A 17 1.52 20.35 -21.28
C ARG A 17 0.45 21.35 -21.78
N SER A 18 0.56 21.76 -23.04
CA SER A 18 -0.34 22.76 -23.65
C SER A 18 -1.83 22.37 -23.68
N HIS A 19 -2.14 21.09 -23.54
CA HIS A 19 -3.51 20.55 -23.49
C HIS A 19 -4.01 20.27 -22.08
N ALA A 20 -3.21 20.58 -21.04
CA ALA A 20 -3.63 20.36 -19.66
C ALA A 20 -4.74 21.33 -19.26
N SER A 21 -5.71 20.82 -18.51
CA SER A 21 -6.78 21.63 -17.93
C SER A 21 -6.35 22.32 -16.64
N MET A 22 -7.13 23.32 -16.20
CA MET A 22 -6.98 23.93 -14.87
C MET A 22 -7.12 22.90 -13.74
N GLN A 23 -7.92 21.85 -13.96
CA GLN A 23 -8.09 20.76 -13.00
C GLN A 23 -6.79 19.94 -12.90
N ASP A 24 -6.12 19.67 -14.04
CA ASP A 24 -4.84 18.95 -14.03
C ASP A 24 -3.75 19.76 -13.34
N GLU A 25 -3.72 21.08 -13.54
CA GLU A 25 -2.80 21.97 -12.82
C GLU A 25 -3.06 21.95 -11.30
N ALA A 26 -4.33 21.99 -10.88
CA ALA A 26 -4.71 21.92 -9.48
C ALA A 26 -4.29 20.57 -8.85
N GLU A 27 -4.50 19.45 -9.54
CA GLU A 27 -4.08 18.12 -9.06
C GLU A 27 -2.54 17.98 -9.01
N SER A 28 -1.83 18.55 -9.98
CA SER A 28 -0.36 18.60 -10.01
C SER A 28 0.21 19.47 -8.85
N PHE A 29 -0.44 20.59 -8.56
CA PHE A 29 -0.10 21.43 -7.42
C PHE A 29 -0.32 20.69 -6.09
N VAL A 30 -1.46 20.03 -5.93
CA VAL A 30 -1.73 19.20 -4.74
C VAL A 30 -0.66 18.12 -4.61
N HIS A 31 -0.34 17.37 -5.67
CA HIS A 31 0.72 16.36 -5.63
C HIS A 31 2.06 16.95 -5.17
N THR A 32 2.47 18.11 -5.69
CA THR A 32 3.70 18.80 -5.27
C THR A 32 3.66 19.11 -3.76
N HIS A 33 2.53 19.60 -3.25
CA HIS A 33 2.34 19.87 -1.82
C HIS A 33 2.44 18.60 -0.98
N LEU A 34 1.89 17.47 -1.44
CA LEU A 34 1.98 16.18 -0.75
C LEU A 34 3.42 15.65 -0.69
N GLU A 35 4.20 15.79 -1.76
CA GLU A 35 5.60 15.36 -1.80
C GLU A 35 6.47 16.14 -0.81
N ILE A 36 6.19 17.44 -0.63
CA ILE A 36 6.87 18.27 0.37
C ILE A 36 6.62 17.72 1.78
N MET A 37 5.37 17.31 2.07
CA MET A 37 4.97 16.80 3.37
C MET A 37 5.59 15.45 3.75
N VAL A 38 6.30 14.79 2.83
CA VAL A 38 7.05 13.56 3.15
C VAL A 38 8.21 13.86 4.10
N ASN A 39 8.94 14.95 3.85
CA ASN A 39 10.17 15.32 4.57
C ASN A 39 10.07 16.63 5.35
N HIS A 40 8.98 17.38 5.17
CA HIS A 40 8.78 18.68 5.78
C HIS A 40 7.39 18.79 6.41
N PRO A 41 7.18 19.72 7.37
CA PRO A 41 5.86 20.02 7.87
C PRO A 41 4.89 20.47 6.76
N PRO A 42 3.56 20.33 6.97
CA PRO A 42 2.56 20.86 6.05
C PRO A 42 2.79 22.32 5.69
N LEU A 43 2.74 22.64 4.40
CA LEU A 43 2.68 24.03 3.96
C LEU A 43 1.32 24.61 4.32
N GLU A 44 1.34 25.70 5.08
CA GLU A 44 0.12 26.44 5.41
C GLU A 44 -0.14 27.55 4.39
N PRO A 45 -1.41 27.73 3.96
CA PRO A 45 -1.75 28.81 3.05
C PRO A 45 -1.49 30.17 3.69
N SER A 46 -1.22 31.16 2.86
CA SER A 46 -1.10 32.56 3.29
C SER A 46 -2.38 32.99 4.03
N SER A 47 -2.21 33.72 5.13
CA SER A 47 -3.32 34.29 5.91
C SER A 47 -4.19 35.29 5.13
N PHE A 48 -3.73 35.69 3.94
CA PHE A 48 -4.46 36.58 3.03
C PHE A 48 -5.30 35.83 1.99
N LEU A 49 -5.25 34.49 1.97
CA LEU A 49 -6.06 33.66 1.08
C LEU A 49 -7.26 33.08 1.83
N SER A 50 -8.45 33.24 1.25
CA SER A 50 -9.66 32.55 1.70
C SER A 50 -9.85 31.29 0.85
N LEU A 51 -9.57 30.12 1.42
CA LEU A 51 -9.77 28.85 0.75
C LEU A 51 -11.17 28.29 1.03
N PRO A 52 -11.86 27.73 0.04
CA PRO A 52 -13.12 27.02 0.27
C PRO A 52 -12.87 25.79 1.16
N PRO A 53 -13.85 25.40 2.00
CA PRO A 53 -13.75 24.18 2.78
C PRO A 53 -13.73 22.97 1.85
N LYS A 54 -12.78 22.07 2.08
CA LYS A 54 -12.68 20.77 1.42
C LYS A 54 -13.92 19.92 1.75
N GLN A 55 -14.34 19.07 0.81
CA GLN A 55 -15.50 18.18 0.94
C GLN A 55 -15.06 16.71 0.78
N PRO A 56 -14.50 16.09 1.84
CA PRO A 56 -14.01 14.73 1.76
C PRO A 56 -15.12 13.72 1.44
N ASN A 57 -14.80 12.75 0.58
CA ASN A 57 -15.69 11.64 0.27
C ASN A 57 -14.91 10.31 0.17
N LYS A 58 -15.62 9.20 0.00
CA LYS A 58 -15.03 7.85 -0.06
C LYS A 58 -14.77 7.37 -1.48
N MET A 59 -14.78 8.25 -2.49
CA MET A 59 -14.44 7.91 -3.89
C MET A 59 -15.28 6.79 -4.54
N GLY A 60 -16.43 6.43 -3.97
CA GLY A 60 -17.25 5.30 -4.43
C GLY A 60 -17.02 3.99 -3.67
N PHE A 61 -16.09 3.96 -2.70
CA PHE A 61 -15.93 2.87 -1.74
C PHE A 61 -16.95 2.97 -0.60
N ASP A 62 -17.36 1.84 -0.04
CA ASP A 62 -18.22 1.82 1.16
C ASP A 62 -17.43 2.32 2.39
N GLU A 63 -16.14 1.99 2.44
CA GLU A 63 -15.20 2.48 3.45
C GLU A 63 -13.79 2.63 2.89
N VAL A 64 -13.09 3.67 3.36
CA VAL A 64 -11.65 3.83 3.19
C VAL A 64 -11.03 3.68 4.57
N PHE A 65 -10.27 2.62 4.80
CA PHE A 65 -9.55 2.36 6.03
C PHE A 65 -8.14 2.89 5.94
N MET A 66 -7.67 3.53 7.02
CA MET A 66 -6.28 3.94 7.18
C MET A 66 -5.73 3.26 8.45
N ILE A 67 -4.75 2.39 8.28
CA ILE A 67 -4.09 1.65 9.35
C ILE A 67 -2.99 2.52 9.92
N ASN A 68 -3.02 2.75 11.23
CA ASN A 68 -1.98 3.50 11.93
C ASN A 68 -1.75 2.94 13.33
N LEU A 69 -0.48 2.78 13.71
CA LEU A 69 -0.12 2.52 15.10
C LEU A 69 -0.37 3.78 15.93
N VAL A 70 -1.13 3.66 17.03
CA VAL A 70 -1.50 4.80 17.90
C VAL A 70 -0.30 5.62 18.37
N ARG A 71 0.85 4.96 18.61
CA ARG A 71 2.10 5.63 19.01
C ARG A 71 2.78 6.44 17.90
N ARG A 72 2.39 6.26 16.63
CA ARG A 72 2.92 6.96 15.44
C ARG A 72 2.03 8.14 15.07
N ALA A 73 1.88 9.09 16.02
CA ALA A 73 1.10 10.31 15.80
C ALA A 73 1.68 11.18 14.67
N ASP A 74 3.01 11.14 14.49
CA ASP A 74 3.75 11.76 13.38
C ASP A 74 3.22 11.31 12.02
N ARG A 75 3.14 9.99 11.80
CA ARG A 75 2.63 9.41 10.55
C ARG A 75 1.15 9.67 10.37
N ARG A 76 0.40 9.57 11.47
CA ARG A 76 -1.05 9.81 11.48
C ARG A 76 -1.39 11.22 11.03
N GLU A 77 -0.76 12.23 11.60
CA GLU A 77 -1.02 13.64 11.30
C GLU A 77 -0.71 13.94 9.83
N ARG A 78 0.47 13.52 9.35
CA ARG A 78 0.87 13.66 7.95
C ARG A 78 -0.16 13.00 7.02
N MET A 79 -0.50 11.74 7.26
CA MET A 79 -1.40 10.99 6.40
C MET A 79 -2.83 11.56 6.41
N LEU A 80 -3.34 11.99 7.56
CA LEU A 80 -4.65 12.66 7.64
C LEU A 80 -4.66 14.00 6.91
N ARG A 81 -3.58 14.79 6.98
CA ARG A 81 -3.47 16.03 6.20
C ARG A 81 -3.43 15.72 4.71
N THR A 82 -2.64 14.74 4.29
CA THR A 82 -2.55 14.29 2.89
C THR A 82 -3.89 13.81 2.33
N LEU A 83 -4.67 13.06 3.10
CA LEU A 83 -6.01 12.62 2.70
C LEU A 83 -6.99 13.79 2.64
N TYR A 84 -6.90 14.75 3.57
CA TYR A 84 -7.73 15.95 3.57
C TYR A 84 -7.47 16.85 2.35
N GLU A 85 -6.21 17.07 1.97
CA GLU A 85 -5.85 17.88 0.79
C GLU A 85 -6.40 17.28 -0.52
N GLN A 86 -6.49 15.95 -0.58
CA GLN A 86 -7.10 15.18 -1.68
C GLN A 86 -8.61 14.99 -1.54
N GLU A 87 -9.23 15.51 -0.49
CA GLU A 87 -10.66 15.35 -0.19
C GLU A 87 -11.09 13.88 -0.09
N ILE A 88 -10.31 13.09 0.64
CA ILE A 88 -10.57 11.67 0.90
C ILE A 88 -10.96 11.52 2.36
N SER A 89 -12.19 11.04 2.59
CA SER A 89 -12.66 10.64 3.91
C SER A 89 -12.16 9.25 4.21
N CYS A 90 -11.64 9.02 5.43
CA CYS A 90 -11.23 7.70 5.88
C CYS A 90 -11.65 7.41 7.32
N LYS A 91 -11.73 6.13 7.66
CA LYS A 91 -11.78 5.61 9.02
C LYS A 91 -10.38 5.22 9.45
N VAL A 92 -9.85 5.88 10.49
CA VAL A 92 -8.59 5.47 11.11
C VAL A 92 -8.83 4.19 11.92
N VAL A 93 -8.06 3.15 11.60
CA VAL A 93 -8.04 1.87 12.32
C VAL A 93 -6.78 1.84 13.17
N ALA A 94 -6.96 1.68 14.48
CA ALA A 94 -5.85 1.49 15.40
C ALA A 94 -5.18 0.15 15.08
N ALA A 95 -3.96 0.21 14.55
CA ALA A 95 -3.16 -0.97 14.28
C ALA A 95 -2.82 -1.70 15.58
N VAL A 96 -2.78 -3.02 15.51
CA VAL A 96 -2.36 -3.87 16.63
C VAL A 96 -0.88 -3.67 16.86
N ASP A 97 -0.55 -3.18 18.05
CA ASP A 97 0.84 -3.04 18.46
C ASP A 97 1.40 -4.40 18.86
N GLY A 98 2.07 -5.04 17.91
CA GLY A 98 2.75 -6.31 18.14
C GLY A 98 3.70 -6.31 19.33
N LYS A 99 4.40 -5.19 19.59
CA LYS A 99 5.35 -5.08 20.72
C LYS A 99 4.64 -5.11 22.07
N ALA A 100 3.36 -4.75 22.12
CA ALA A 100 2.54 -4.80 23.32
C ALA A 100 1.92 -6.18 23.57
N LEU A 101 1.93 -7.09 22.58
CA LEU A 101 1.41 -8.45 22.73
C LEU A 101 2.36 -9.32 23.56
N ASN A 102 1.82 -10.02 24.54
CA ASN A 102 2.52 -11.06 25.29
C ASN A 102 2.08 -12.47 24.85
N THR A 103 2.75 -13.50 25.37
CA THR A 103 2.44 -14.90 25.00
C THR A 103 1.01 -15.32 25.35
N SER A 104 0.46 -14.85 26.48
CA SER A 104 -0.91 -15.20 26.87
C SER A 104 -1.95 -14.58 25.95
N ASP A 105 -1.71 -13.38 25.42
CA ASP A 105 -2.57 -12.75 24.41
C ASP A 105 -2.59 -13.62 23.14
N ILE A 106 -1.41 -14.03 22.67
CA ILE A 106 -1.23 -14.87 21.47
C ILE A 106 -1.95 -16.20 21.63
N ASP A 107 -1.76 -16.88 22.77
CA ASP A 107 -2.40 -18.15 23.08
C ASP A 107 -3.93 -18.02 23.17
N SER A 108 -4.42 -16.94 23.80
CA SER A 108 -5.86 -16.68 23.93
C SER A 108 -6.55 -16.42 22.58
N MET A 109 -5.82 -15.85 21.61
CA MET A 109 -6.27 -15.65 20.24
C MET A 109 -6.17 -16.94 19.39
N GLY A 110 -5.63 -18.02 19.93
CA GLY A 110 -5.45 -19.30 19.22
C GLY A 110 -4.41 -19.21 18.11
N ILE A 111 -3.51 -18.24 18.16
CA ILE A 111 -2.56 -17.97 17.10
C ILE A 111 -1.47 -19.05 17.10
N LYS A 112 -1.31 -19.72 15.96
CA LYS A 112 -0.29 -20.73 15.73
C LYS A 112 0.46 -20.40 14.46
N MET A 113 1.78 -20.32 14.55
CA MET A 113 2.62 -20.11 13.37
C MET A 113 2.56 -21.32 12.45
N LEU A 114 2.64 -21.08 11.14
CA LEU A 114 2.79 -22.13 10.15
C LEU A 114 4.05 -22.98 10.48
N PRO A 115 3.93 -24.31 10.62
CA PRO A 115 5.08 -25.17 10.90
C PRO A 115 6.16 -25.03 9.83
N GLY A 116 7.40 -24.83 10.26
CA GLY A 116 8.56 -24.73 9.36
C GLY A 116 8.70 -23.40 8.63
N TYR A 117 7.83 -22.41 8.88
CA TYR A 117 8.03 -21.07 8.37
C TYR A 117 9.32 -20.45 8.90
N LYS A 118 10.10 -19.91 7.97
CA LYS A 118 11.21 -19.01 8.23
C LYS A 118 11.13 -17.90 7.19
N ASP A 119 11.32 -16.66 7.64
CA ASP A 119 11.51 -15.49 6.79
C ASP A 119 12.57 -15.83 5.72
N PRO A 120 12.25 -15.68 4.42
CA PRO A 120 13.12 -16.12 3.34
C PRO A 120 14.41 -15.29 3.18
N TYR A 121 14.47 -14.08 3.75
CA TYR A 121 15.63 -13.19 3.67
C TYR A 121 16.53 -13.29 4.89
N HIS A 122 15.94 -13.55 6.06
CA HIS A 122 16.63 -13.51 7.35
C HIS A 122 16.73 -14.89 8.03
N GLY A 123 16.00 -15.89 7.55
CA GLY A 123 16.00 -17.25 8.10
C GLY A 123 15.42 -17.35 9.52
N ARG A 124 14.68 -16.33 9.97
CA ARG A 124 14.10 -16.24 11.33
C ARG A 124 12.59 -16.53 11.35
N PRO A 125 12.00 -16.87 12.50
CA PRO A 125 10.54 -16.88 12.65
C PRO A 125 9.93 -15.47 12.54
N LEU A 126 8.59 -15.41 12.55
CA LEU A 126 7.80 -14.17 12.56
C LEU A 126 8.27 -13.20 13.66
N THR A 127 8.30 -11.89 13.40
CA THR A 127 8.44 -10.91 14.49
C THR A 127 7.09 -10.60 15.14
N LYS A 128 7.13 -10.03 16.36
CA LYS A 128 5.95 -9.43 16.96
C LYS A 128 5.36 -8.30 16.09
N GLY A 129 6.18 -7.51 15.41
CA GLY A 129 5.74 -6.45 14.51
C GLY A 129 4.99 -6.98 13.28
N GLU A 130 5.49 -8.04 12.64
CA GLU A 130 4.82 -8.75 11.55
C GLU A 130 3.48 -9.35 12.00
N LEU A 131 3.43 -9.89 13.23
CA LEU A 131 2.19 -10.33 13.88
C LEU A 131 1.17 -9.18 14.03
N GLY A 132 1.61 -8.04 14.55
CA GLY A 132 0.75 -6.85 14.71
C GLY A 132 0.22 -6.30 13.38
N CYS A 133 1.08 -6.27 12.36
CA CYS A 133 0.68 -5.92 10.99
C CYS A 133 -0.42 -6.86 10.49
N PHE A 134 -0.19 -8.17 10.52
CA PHE A 134 -1.20 -9.15 10.07
C PHE A 134 -2.53 -8.99 10.81
N LEU A 135 -2.51 -8.88 12.14
CA LEU A 135 -3.73 -8.74 12.95
C LEU A 135 -4.49 -7.44 12.63
N SER A 136 -3.79 -6.37 12.26
CA SER A 136 -4.42 -5.12 11.84
C SER A 136 -5.23 -5.30 10.55
N HIS A 137 -4.68 -6.00 9.55
CA HIS A 137 -5.38 -6.30 8.31
C HIS A 137 -6.51 -7.31 8.55
N TYR A 138 -6.26 -8.35 9.34
CA TYR A 138 -7.27 -9.35 9.73
C TYR A 138 -8.49 -8.71 10.40
N ASN A 139 -8.30 -7.73 11.27
CA ASN A 139 -9.40 -7.00 11.90
C ASN A 139 -10.23 -6.19 10.89
N ILE A 140 -9.59 -5.61 9.87
CA ILE A 140 -10.30 -4.94 8.78
C ILE A 140 -11.10 -5.96 7.95
N TRP A 141 -10.53 -7.12 7.64
CA TRP A 141 -11.25 -8.17 6.89
C TRP A 141 -12.50 -8.63 7.65
N LYS A 142 -12.39 -8.84 8.97
CA LYS A 142 -13.56 -9.13 9.82
C LYS A 142 -14.59 -8.01 9.75
N GLU A 143 -14.17 -6.76 9.91
CA GLU A 143 -15.08 -5.62 9.88
C GLU A 143 -15.81 -5.49 8.52
N ILE A 144 -15.10 -5.73 7.41
CA ILE A 144 -15.69 -5.74 6.06
C ILE A 144 -16.81 -6.78 5.98
N VAL A 145 -16.56 -7.99 6.49
CA VAL A 145 -17.56 -9.07 6.49
C VAL A 145 -18.72 -8.78 7.43
N GLU A 146 -18.44 -8.33 8.65
CA GLU A 146 -19.45 -7.99 9.67
C GLU A 146 -20.40 -6.88 9.21
N ARG A 147 -19.85 -5.85 8.52
CA ARG A 147 -20.62 -4.73 7.98
C ARG A 147 -21.20 -4.97 6.59
N GLY A 148 -20.79 -6.05 5.91
CA GLY A 148 -21.21 -6.36 4.53
C GLY A 148 -20.72 -5.34 3.49
N LEU A 149 -19.53 -4.75 3.68
CA LEU A 149 -18.96 -3.75 2.77
C LEU A 149 -18.56 -4.42 1.45
N GLN A 150 -19.19 -4.03 0.34
CA GLN A 150 -18.96 -4.63 -0.98
C GLN A 150 -17.58 -4.31 -1.50
N THR A 151 -17.15 -3.05 -1.35
CA THR A 151 -15.87 -2.55 -1.86
C THR A 151 -15.23 -1.63 -0.84
N SER A 152 -14.04 -1.99 -0.37
CA SER A 152 -13.27 -1.21 0.59
C SER A 152 -11.88 -0.87 0.07
N LEU A 153 -11.35 0.29 0.46
CA LEU A 153 -9.95 0.65 0.26
C LEU A 153 -9.21 0.55 1.59
N VAL A 154 -8.03 -0.07 1.61
CA VAL A 154 -7.16 -0.15 2.79
C VAL A 154 -5.84 0.54 2.46
N LEU A 155 -5.41 1.45 3.33
CA LEU A 155 -4.17 2.23 3.21
C LEU A 155 -3.36 2.12 4.51
N GLU A 156 -2.04 2.00 4.38
CA GLU A 156 -1.09 2.17 5.48
C GLU A 156 -0.70 3.65 5.65
N ASP A 157 -0.04 3.99 6.77
CA ASP A 157 0.24 5.37 7.18
C ASP A 157 1.58 5.94 6.66
N ASP A 158 2.42 5.13 6.02
CA ASP A 158 3.77 5.47 5.59
C ASP A 158 3.97 5.43 4.07
N LEU A 159 2.90 5.73 3.34
CA LEU A 159 2.90 5.88 1.88
C LEU A 159 2.81 7.35 1.40
N ARG A 160 3.18 7.56 0.15
CA ARG A 160 2.98 8.76 -0.67
C ARG A 160 2.14 8.43 -1.91
N PHE A 161 1.47 9.43 -2.46
CA PHE A 161 0.49 9.27 -3.53
C PHE A 161 1.01 9.78 -4.86
N GLU A 162 0.74 9.03 -5.93
CA GLU A 162 1.05 9.49 -7.27
C GLU A 162 0.22 10.69 -7.72
N VAL A 163 0.73 11.38 -8.72
CA VAL A 163 -0.03 12.45 -9.39
C VAL A 163 -1.34 11.88 -9.94
N PHE A 164 -2.42 12.65 -9.79
CA PHE A 164 -3.78 12.27 -10.18
C PHE A 164 -4.34 11.03 -9.45
N PHE A 165 -3.81 10.67 -8.28
CA PHE A 165 -4.19 9.47 -7.51
C PHE A 165 -5.71 9.24 -7.43
N LYS A 166 -6.46 10.22 -6.90
CA LYS A 166 -7.91 10.09 -6.66
C LYS A 166 -8.66 9.80 -7.96
N ARG A 167 -8.37 10.56 -9.02
CA ARG A 167 -8.98 10.38 -10.35
C ARG A 167 -8.63 9.00 -10.94
N ARG A 168 -7.37 8.59 -10.86
CA ARG A 168 -6.90 7.29 -11.37
C ARG A 168 -7.52 6.12 -10.61
N LEU A 169 -7.66 6.20 -9.29
CA LEU A 169 -8.30 5.18 -8.47
C LEU A 169 -9.80 5.07 -8.76
N GLN A 170 -10.49 6.20 -8.93
CA GLN A 170 -11.91 6.20 -9.32
C GLN A 170 -12.12 5.61 -10.71
N ALA A 171 -11.26 5.95 -11.67
CA ALA A 171 -11.29 5.36 -13.01
C ALA A 171 -11.08 3.84 -12.96
N LEU A 172 -10.13 3.36 -12.14
CA LEU A 172 -9.89 1.94 -11.92
C LEU A 172 -11.13 1.24 -11.34
N LEU A 173 -11.74 1.79 -10.28
CA LEU A 173 -12.95 1.24 -9.68
C LEU A 173 -14.12 1.20 -10.68
N GLN A 174 -14.28 2.26 -11.48
CA GLN A 174 -15.31 2.32 -12.53
C GLN A 174 -15.05 1.28 -13.62
N GLU A 175 -13.80 1.10 -14.04
CA GLU A 175 -13.40 0.16 -15.08
C GLU A 175 -13.69 -1.29 -14.66
N VAL A 176 -13.26 -1.70 -13.47
CA VAL A 176 -13.51 -3.07 -12.97
C VAL A 176 -14.99 -3.35 -12.76
N THR A 177 -15.77 -2.34 -12.39
CA THR A 177 -17.22 -2.44 -12.23
C THR A 177 -17.92 -2.56 -13.60
N THR A 178 -17.57 -1.70 -14.56
CA THR A 178 -18.19 -1.65 -15.89
C THR A 178 -17.93 -2.94 -16.67
N HIS A 179 -16.69 -3.43 -16.63
CA HIS A 179 -16.29 -4.65 -17.32
C HIS A 179 -16.59 -5.93 -16.52
N LYS A 180 -17.18 -5.80 -15.33
CA LYS A 180 -17.52 -6.92 -14.42
C LYS A 180 -16.30 -7.84 -14.20
N VAL A 181 -15.13 -7.23 -13.98
CA VAL A 181 -13.91 -7.97 -13.68
C VAL A 181 -14.15 -8.74 -12.39
N ASP A 182 -13.87 -10.03 -12.40
CA ASP A 182 -14.07 -10.87 -11.22
C ASP A 182 -12.86 -10.75 -10.28
N TRP A 183 -12.87 -9.76 -9.38
CA TRP A 183 -11.73 -9.48 -8.50
C TRP A 183 -12.07 -9.65 -7.02
N ASP A 184 -11.05 -10.00 -6.24
CA ASP A 184 -11.11 -10.08 -4.78
C ASP A 184 -10.21 -9.05 -4.12
N LEU A 185 -9.00 -8.90 -4.65
CA LEU A 185 -8.00 -7.97 -4.15
C LEU A 185 -7.34 -7.25 -5.32
N ILE A 186 -7.17 -5.93 -5.22
CA ILE A 186 -6.39 -5.15 -6.18
C ILE A 186 -5.34 -4.35 -5.43
N TYR A 187 -4.06 -4.66 -5.61
CA TYR A 187 -2.97 -3.86 -5.08
C TYR A 187 -2.94 -2.49 -5.78
N ILE A 188 -2.80 -1.42 -5.00
CA ILE A 188 -2.56 -0.07 -5.52
C ILE A 188 -1.19 0.46 -5.11
N GLY A 189 -0.56 -0.19 -4.13
CA GLY A 189 0.84 -0.03 -3.76
C GLY A 189 1.37 -1.33 -3.15
N ARG A 190 2.45 -1.84 -3.75
CA ARG A 190 3.13 -3.09 -3.36
C ARG A 190 4.58 -3.06 -3.85
N LYS A 191 5.40 -3.99 -3.36
CA LYS A 191 6.65 -4.40 -3.98
C LYS A 191 6.43 -5.65 -4.81
N ARG A 192 6.63 -5.53 -6.11
CA ARG A 192 6.70 -6.69 -7.01
C ARG A 192 8.01 -7.44 -6.77
N MET A 193 7.92 -8.73 -6.45
CA MET A 193 9.10 -9.55 -6.15
C MET A 193 9.63 -10.33 -7.37
N GLN A 194 8.81 -10.48 -8.41
CA GLN A 194 9.19 -11.09 -9.68
C GLN A 194 9.30 -10.02 -10.76
N VAL A 195 10.51 -9.75 -11.26
CA VAL A 195 10.76 -8.68 -12.26
C VAL A 195 11.26 -9.19 -13.61
N ASP A 196 11.63 -10.47 -13.73
CA ASP A 196 12.26 -10.98 -14.97
C ASP A 196 11.35 -11.01 -16.21
N HIS A 197 10.04 -10.92 -16.00
CA HIS A 197 9.04 -10.91 -17.07
C HIS A 197 7.93 -9.93 -16.70
N PRO A 198 7.23 -9.29 -17.65
CA PRO A 198 6.08 -8.45 -17.34
C PRO A 198 4.91 -9.28 -16.79
N GLU A 199 4.12 -8.68 -15.89
CA GLU A 199 2.85 -9.25 -15.47
C GLU A 199 1.82 -9.16 -16.61
N LYS A 200 0.83 -10.06 -16.58
CA LYS A 200 -0.15 -10.19 -17.65
C LYS A 200 -1.29 -9.20 -17.46
N SER A 201 -1.55 -8.36 -18.47
CA SER A 201 -2.68 -7.43 -18.47
C SER A 201 -4.03 -8.15 -18.42
N VAL A 202 -4.98 -7.56 -17.71
CA VAL A 202 -6.36 -8.06 -17.64
C VAL A 202 -7.12 -7.61 -18.91
N PRO A 203 -7.80 -8.51 -19.63
CA PRO A 203 -8.53 -8.14 -20.85
C PRO A 203 -9.59 -7.06 -20.60
N ASN A 204 -9.74 -6.14 -21.56
CA ASN A 204 -10.69 -5.02 -21.51
C ASN A 204 -10.45 -4.05 -20.33
N THR A 205 -9.22 -3.99 -19.84
CA THR A 205 -8.78 -3.00 -18.85
C THR A 205 -7.50 -2.34 -19.33
N HIS A 206 -7.27 -1.09 -18.94
CA HIS A 206 -6.08 -0.34 -19.36
C HIS A 206 -4.93 -0.49 -18.36
N ASN A 207 -5.24 -0.35 -17.06
CA ASN A 207 -4.23 -0.17 -16.01
C ASN A 207 -4.32 -1.27 -14.94
N LEU A 208 -4.64 -2.51 -15.34
CA LEU A 208 -4.80 -3.64 -14.43
C LEU A 208 -4.05 -4.88 -14.96
N VAL A 209 -3.32 -5.52 -14.06
CA VAL A 209 -2.55 -6.75 -14.35
C VAL A 209 -2.85 -7.83 -13.32
N GLU A 210 -2.68 -9.10 -13.70
CA GLU A 210 -2.68 -10.24 -12.77
C GLU A 210 -1.50 -10.11 -11.81
N ALA A 211 -1.77 -10.05 -10.49
CA ALA A 211 -0.72 -9.87 -9.50
C ALA A 211 0.15 -11.14 -9.41
N ASP A 212 1.47 -10.97 -9.39
CA ASP A 212 2.40 -12.04 -9.08
C ASP A 212 2.87 -11.98 -7.60
N TYR A 213 3.93 -12.71 -7.26
CA TYR A 213 4.51 -12.70 -5.92
C TYR A 213 4.83 -11.26 -5.50
N SER A 214 4.18 -10.82 -4.42
CA SER A 214 4.13 -9.41 -4.02
C SER A 214 4.33 -9.26 -2.53
N TYR A 215 5.16 -8.29 -2.16
CA TYR A 215 5.38 -7.86 -0.79
C TYR A 215 4.79 -6.47 -0.58
N TRP A 216 4.72 -6.01 0.66
CA TRP A 216 4.14 -4.75 1.09
C TRP A 216 2.65 -4.63 0.80
N THR A 217 1.90 -4.28 1.83
CA THR A 217 0.46 -4.01 1.75
C THR A 217 0.13 -2.52 1.88
N LEU A 218 1.00 -1.66 1.32
CA LEU A 218 0.90 -0.19 1.39
C LEU A 218 -0.53 0.30 1.12
N GLY A 219 -1.14 -0.23 0.06
CA GLY A 219 -2.56 -0.04 -0.16
C GLY A 219 -3.15 -1.05 -1.12
N TYR A 220 -4.41 -1.42 -0.88
CA TYR A 220 -5.16 -2.33 -1.73
C TYR A 220 -6.67 -2.09 -1.63
N MET A 221 -7.38 -2.40 -2.71
CA MET A 221 -8.82 -2.56 -2.73
C MET A 221 -9.16 -3.99 -2.33
N LEU A 222 -10.23 -4.17 -1.55
CA LEU A 222 -10.70 -5.48 -1.11
C LEU A 222 -12.23 -5.57 -1.29
N SER A 223 -12.68 -6.62 -1.95
CA SER A 223 -14.10 -6.93 -2.08
C SER A 223 -14.61 -7.69 -0.85
N LEU A 224 -15.92 -7.66 -0.61
CA LEU A 224 -16.55 -8.48 0.44
C LEU A 224 -16.18 -9.96 0.29
N ARG A 225 -16.23 -10.48 -0.94
CA ARG A 225 -15.91 -11.88 -1.27
C ARG A 225 -14.43 -12.17 -0.96
N GLY A 226 -13.54 -11.24 -1.31
CA GLY A 226 -12.12 -11.34 -0.98
C GLY A 226 -11.88 -11.45 0.52
N ALA A 227 -12.50 -10.56 1.30
CA ALA A 227 -12.41 -10.61 2.76
C ALA A 227 -12.92 -11.94 3.34
N GLN A 228 -14.05 -12.45 2.82
CA GLN A 228 -14.59 -13.75 3.22
C GLN A 228 -13.61 -14.89 2.91
N LYS A 229 -13.02 -14.94 1.70
CA LYS A 229 -12.03 -15.96 1.32
C LYS A 229 -10.81 -15.94 2.24
N LEU A 230 -10.28 -14.75 2.55
CA LEU A 230 -9.13 -14.60 3.45
C LEU A 230 -9.44 -15.09 4.88
N LEU A 231 -10.65 -14.84 5.39
CA LEU A 231 -11.06 -15.31 6.72
C LEU A 231 -11.35 -16.81 6.76
N MET A 232 -12.01 -17.36 5.73
CA MET A 232 -12.31 -18.79 5.59
C MET A 232 -11.05 -19.66 5.52
N ALA A 233 -9.91 -19.08 5.16
CA ALA A 233 -8.61 -19.76 5.20
C ALA A 233 -8.13 -20.07 6.63
N GLU A 234 -8.81 -19.57 7.67
CA GLU A 234 -8.45 -19.71 9.09
C GLU A 234 -6.98 -19.33 9.37
N PRO A 235 -6.51 -18.15 8.94
CA PRO A 235 -5.09 -17.86 8.93
C PRO A 235 -4.45 -17.79 10.31
N LEU A 236 -5.22 -17.54 11.37
CA LEU A 236 -4.68 -17.49 12.74
C LEU A 236 -4.14 -18.85 13.21
N THR A 237 -4.66 -19.98 12.69
CA THR A 237 -4.21 -21.33 13.10
C THR A 237 -2.96 -21.81 12.35
N LYS A 238 -2.54 -21.07 11.33
CA LYS A 238 -1.43 -21.39 10.42
C LYS A 238 -0.79 -20.09 9.89
N MET A 239 -0.41 -19.25 10.83
CA MET A 239 -0.07 -17.86 10.59
C MET A 239 1.23 -17.71 9.82
N LEU A 240 1.15 -16.82 8.83
CA LEU A 240 2.22 -16.28 8.02
C LEU A 240 2.15 -14.74 8.12
N PRO A 241 3.25 -13.99 7.87
CA PRO A 241 3.13 -12.56 7.65
C PRO A 241 2.17 -12.27 6.49
N VAL A 242 1.54 -11.10 6.50
CA VAL A 242 0.51 -10.74 5.50
C VAL A 242 1.07 -10.81 4.07
N ASP A 243 2.32 -10.38 3.90
CA ASP A 243 3.09 -10.43 2.64
C ASP A 243 3.32 -11.84 2.10
N GLU A 244 3.29 -12.86 2.95
CA GLU A 244 3.43 -14.26 2.53
C GLU A 244 2.06 -14.92 2.38
N PHE A 245 1.13 -14.60 3.29
CA PHE A 245 -0.21 -15.15 3.31
C PHE A 245 -1.01 -14.76 2.06
N LEU A 246 -0.98 -13.48 1.65
CA LEU A 246 -1.74 -13.04 0.48
C LEU A 246 -1.28 -13.79 -0.79
N PRO A 247 0.01 -13.84 -1.16
CA PRO A 247 0.46 -14.63 -2.33
C PRO A 247 0.14 -16.12 -2.26
N VAL A 248 0.10 -16.72 -1.07
CA VAL A 248 -0.37 -18.09 -0.91
C VAL A 248 -1.82 -18.20 -1.36
N MET A 249 -2.69 -17.27 -0.93
CA MET A 249 -4.13 -17.32 -1.24
C MET A 249 -4.47 -17.13 -2.72
N TYR A 250 -3.56 -16.58 -3.54
CA TYR A 250 -3.73 -16.46 -4.99
C TYR A 250 -2.73 -17.29 -5.83
N ASN A 251 -2.13 -18.34 -5.24
CA ASN A 251 -1.21 -19.30 -5.91
C ASN A 251 0.03 -18.69 -6.59
N LYS A 252 0.59 -17.61 -6.02
CA LYS A 252 1.81 -16.97 -6.53
C LYS A 252 2.97 -17.01 -5.54
N HIS A 253 2.85 -17.77 -4.46
CA HIS A 253 3.93 -17.92 -3.50
C HIS A 253 5.01 -18.88 -4.02
N PRO A 254 6.32 -18.55 -3.96
CA PRO A 254 7.39 -19.37 -4.54
C PRO A 254 7.66 -20.67 -3.76
N ILE A 255 7.28 -20.74 -2.49
CA ILE A 255 7.46 -21.92 -1.63
C ILE A 255 6.17 -22.74 -1.58
N SER A 256 6.14 -23.87 -2.29
CA SER A 256 4.98 -24.78 -2.34
C SER A 256 4.56 -25.33 -0.98
N LYS A 257 5.54 -25.65 -0.10
CA LYS A 257 5.28 -26.17 1.25
C LYS A 257 4.36 -25.26 2.07
N TYR A 258 4.41 -23.94 1.86
CA TYR A 258 3.53 -23.02 2.57
C TYR A 258 2.12 -23.06 2.00
N MET A 259 1.99 -23.17 0.68
CA MET A 259 0.70 -23.28 -0.01
C MET A 259 -0.03 -24.58 0.35
N ASP A 260 0.68 -25.68 0.57
CA ASP A 260 0.10 -27.00 0.89
C ASP A 260 -0.76 -27.00 2.17
N HIS A 261 -0.58 -26.01 3.06
CA HIS A 261 -1.38 -25.85 4.27
C HIS A 261 -2.74 -25.14 4.04
N PHE A 262 -2.99 -24.62 2.85
CA PHE A 262 -4.20 -23.89 2.49
C PHE A 262 -4.88 -24.58 1.31
N GLU A 263 -5.96 -25.32 1.53
CA GLU A 263 -6.60 -26.09 0.45
C GLU A 263 -7.27 -25.17 -0.59
N ASN A 264 -8.03 -24.17 -0.12
CA ASN A 264 -8.71 -23.20 -0.98
C ASN A 264 -7.83 -21.95 -1.15
N ARG A 265 -7.30 -21.75 -2.35
CA ARG A 265 -6.41 -20.63 -2.73
C ARG A 265 -6.90 -19.98 -4.02
N ASP A 266 -8.16 -19.57 -4.03
CA ASP A 266 -8.87 -19.08 -5.22
C ASP A 266 -9.08 -17.55 -5.21
N LEU A 267 -8.28 -16.82 -4.43
CA LEU A 267 -8.35 -15.36 -4.35
C LEU A 267 -7.96 -14.76 -5.72
N GLN A 268 -8.87 -13.98 -6.32
CA GLN A 268 -8.62 -13.27 -7.57
C GLN A 268 -7.86 -11.97 -7.28
N ALA A 269 -6.53 -12.01 -7.36
CA ALA A 269 -5.65 -10.90 -7.04
C ALA A 269 -5.11 -10.20 -8.30
N PHE A 270 -5.24 -8.89 -8.34
CA PHE A 270 -4.72 -8.02 -9.40
C PHE A 270 -3.89 -6.88 -8.82
N SER A 271 -3.25 -6.10 -9.69
CA SER A 271 -2.53 -4.88 -9.33
C SER A 271 -2.87 -3.77 -10.32
N ALA A 272 -2.96 -2.55 -9.82
CA ALA A 272 -2.89 -1.37 -10.67
C ALA A 272 -1.51 -1.30 -11.34
N GLU A 273 -1.48 -0.93 -12.61
CA GLU A 273 -0.26 -0.74 -13.40
C GLU A 273 -0.40 0.56 -14.23
N PRO A 274 0.41 1.61 -13.99
CA PRO A 274 1.39 1.71 -12.90
C PRO A 274 0.73 1.86 -11.53
N LEU A 275 1.48 1.57 -10.46
CA LEU A 275 1.03 1.74 -9.07
C LEU A 275 0.59 3.18 -8.79
N LEU A 276 -0.27 3.32 -7.78
CA LEU A 276 -0.90 4.57 -7.39
C LEU A 276 -0.32 5.15 -6.08
N VAL A 277 0.31 4.31 -5.27
CA VAL A 277 0.98 4.72 -4.03
C VAL A 277 2.32 4.00 -3.87
N TYR A 278 3.26 4.69 -3.25
CA TYR A 278 4.64 4.24 -3.01
C TYR A 278 5.03 4.49 -1.55
N PRO A 279 6.05 3.80 -1.00
CA PRO A 279 6.49 4.10 0.35
C PRO A 279 7.07 5.52 0.42
N THR A 280 6.95 6.16 1.58
CA THR A 280 7.60 7.45 1.85
C THR A 280 9.13 7.35 1.88
N HIS A 281 9.65 6.22 2.35
CA HIS A 281 11.08 5.94 2.49
C HIS A 281 11.34 4.48 2.16
N TYR A 282 12.44 4.19 1.47
CA TYR A 282 12.91 2.85 1.20
C TYR A 282 13.92 2.39 2.23
N THR A 283 14.12 1.08 2.34
CA THR A 283 15.12 0.53 3.25
C THR A 283 16.52 1.05 2.90
N GLY A 284 17.16 1.72 3.85
CA GLY A 284 18.49 2.33 3.66
C GLY A 284 18.45 3.85 3.52
N ASP A 285 17.28 4.43 3.25
CA ASP A 285 17.13 5.87 3.17
C ASP A 285 17.35 6.54 4.56
N PRO A 286 17.91 7.76 4.59
CA PRO A 286 17.88 8.58 5.80
C PRO A 286 16.44 8.75 6.30
N GLY A 287 16.20 8.47 7.59
CA GLY A 287 14.85 8.56 8.18
C GLY A 287 13.99 7.29 8.07
N TYR A 288 14.45 6.23 7.37
CA TYR A 288 13.73 4.97 7.32
C TYR A 288 13.63 4.28 8.70
N ILE A 289 12.40 3.98 9.12
CA ILE A 289 12.10 3.26 10.36
C ILE A 289 11.03 2.21 10.05
N SER A 290 11.34 0.92 10.26
CA SER A 290 10.38 -0.18 10.14
C SER A 290 9.85 -0.62 11.50
N ASP A 291 8.54 -0.51 11.71
CA ASP A 291 7.86 -0.99 12.92
C ASP A 291 7.60 -2.51 12.92
N THR A 292 7.66 -3.15 11.74
CA THR A 292 7.46 -4.59 11.55
C THR A 292 8.75 -5.38 11.71
N GLU A 293 9.83 -4.93 11.06
CA GLU A 293 11.09 -5.70 10.95
C GLU A 293 12.06 -5.52 12.12
N THR A 294 11.96 -4.43 12.90
CA THR A 294 12.91 -4.11 13.99
C THR A 294 12.43 -4.56 15.38
N SER A 295 11.59 -5.59 15.45
CA SER A 295 10.95 -6.05 16.70
C SER A 295 11.44 -7.43 17.14
N VAL A 296 11.16 -7.84 18.38
CA VAL A 296 11.61 -9.16 18.88
C VAL A 296 10.91 -10.32 18.15
N VAL A 297 11.54 -11.49 18.15
CA VAL A 297 10.92 -12.72 17.61
C VAL A 297 9.64 -13.03 18.38
N TRP A 298 8.59 -13.46 17.68
CA TRP A 298 7.24 -13.64 18.23
C TRP A 298 7.18 -14.49 19.51
N ASN A 299 8.01 -15.54 19.60
CA ASN A 299 8.04 -16.50 20.70
C ASN A 299 9.22 -16.34 21.67
N ASN A 300 10.07 -15.33 21.48
CA ASN A 300 11.21 -15.13 22.35
C ASN A 300 11.53 -13.64 22.52
N GLU A 301 11.11 -13.10 23.65
CA GLU A 301 11.27 -11.68 24.00
C GLU A 301 12.73 -11.27 24.25
N THR A 302 13.64 -12.24 24.43
CA THR A 302 15.06 -11.99 24.69
C THR A 302 15.89 -11.86 23.41
N VAL A 303 15.36 -12.32 22.26
CA VAL A 303 16.04 -12.25 20.97
C VAL A 303 15.53 -11.02 20.20
N ARG A 304 16.29 -9.93 20.29
CA ARG A 304 16.13 -8.79 19.40
C ARG A 304 16.58 -9.17 17.99
N THR A 305 15.79 -8.83 16.99
CA THR A 305 16.24 -8.90 15.60
C THR A 305 17.00 -7.62 15.30
N ASP A 306 18.31 -7.61 15.57
CA ASP A 306 19.15 -6.49 15.14
C ASP A 306 19.30 -6.57 13.61
N TRP A 307 18.82 -5.52 12.95
CA TRP A 307 18.85 -5.36 11.51
C TRP A 307 20.29 -5.05 11.07
N ASP A 308 21.03 -6.08 10.67
CA ASP A 308 22.42 -5.95 10.24
C ASP A 308 22.45 -5.44 8.78
N ARG A 309 22.51 -4.10 8.63
CA ARG A 309 22.53 -3.33 7.37
C ARG A 309 23.40 -3.91 6.26
N ALA A 310 24.50 -4.58 6.63
CA ALA A 310 25.52 -5.07 5.70
C ALA A 310 25.23 -6.46 5.10
N LYS A 311 24.24 -7.21 5.62
CA LYS A 311 24.01 -8.62 5.23
C LYS A 311 22.69 -8.89 4.53
N SER A 312 21.77 -7.92 4.46
CA SER A 312 20.46 -8.15 3.86
C SER A 312 20.50 -8.00 2.34
N ARG A 313 20.27 -9.12 1.63
CA ARG A 313 20.00 -9.15 0.17
C ARG A 313 18.86 -8.20 -0.23
N LYS A 314 17.89 -8.02 0.68
CA LYS A 314 16.75 -7.10 0.56
C LYS A 314 17.16 -5.63 0.42
N THR A 315 18.30 -5.22 0.99
CA THR A 315 18.85 -3.86 0.87
C THR A 315 19.51 -3.62 -0.50
N GLN A 316 20.16 -4.63 -1.08
CA GLN A 316 20.79 -4.52 -2.40
C GLN A 316 19.72 -4.41 -3.51
N GLU A 317 18.67 -5.23 -3.44
CA GLU A 317 17.55 -5.20 -4.40
C GLU A 317 16.67 -3.94 -4.29
N GLN A 318 16.64 -3.27 -3.12
CA GLN A 318 15.88 -2.02 -2.96
C GLN A 318 16.65 -0.77 -3.43
N GLY A 319 17.98 -0.79 -3.41
CA GLY A 319 18.80 0.32 -3.93
C GLY A 319 18.63 0.53 -5.44
N GLU A 320 18.40 -0.55 -6.19
CA GLU A 320 18.14 -0.50 -7.64
C GLU A 320 16.76 0.13 -7.95
N LEU A 321 15.74 -0.13 -7.12
CA LEU A 321 14.38 0.41 -7.29
C LEU A 321 14.25 1.90 -6.93
N SER A 322 15.07 2.41 -5.99
CA SER A 322 15.16 3.87 -5.75
C SER A 322 15.58 4.63 -7.02
N PHE A 323 16.41 4.01 -7.85
CA PHE A 323 16.85 4.57 -9.13
C PHE A 323 15.78 4.46 -10.24
N GLU A 324 14.99 3.39 -10.30
CA GLU A 324 13.90 3.24 -11.28
C GLU A 324 12.65 4.06 -10.92
N ALA A 325 12.33 4.20 -9.62
CA ALA A 325 11.25 5.07 -9.14
C ALA A 325 11.58 6.57 -9.26
N GLN A 326 12.84 6.91 -9.55
CA GLN A 326 13.26 8.26 -9.94
C GLN A 326 13.00 8.47 -11.43
N ASN A 327 11.76 8.83 -11.78
CA ASN A 327 11.42 9.57 -12.99
C ASN A 327 11.98 9.01 -14.33
N SER A 328 11.63 7.79 -14.73
CA SER A 328 11.83 7.38 -16.13
C SER A 328 10.57 7.22 -16.99
N ASP A 329 9.37 7.00 -16.44
CA ASP A 329 8.19 6.76 -17.29
C ASP A 329 6.89 7.42 -16.78
N VAL A 330 6.83 8.75 -16.88
CA VAL A 330 5.55 9.46 -17.05
C VAL A 330 5.22 9.53 -18.54
N LEU A 331 5.01 8.36 -19.15
CA LEU A 331 4.46 8.26 -20.51
C LEU A 331 3.01 7.79 -20.42
N GLN A 332 2.12 8.76 -20.64
CA GLN A 332 0.73 8.65 -21.10
C GLN A 332 -0.06 7.40 -20.65
N SER A 333 -0.96 7.57 -19.69
CA SER A 333 -2.14 6.71 -19.66
C SER A 333 -3.04 7.06 -20.85
N GLU A 334 -3.49 6.06 -21.62
CA GLU A 334 -4.39 6.23 -22.77
C GLU A 334 -5.74 6.90 -22.43
N LEU A 335 -6.04 7.12 -21.14
CA LEU A 335 -7.17 7.92 -20.67
C LEU A 335 -7.18 9.36 -21.24
N GLU A 336 -6.04 9.90 -21.67
CA GLU A 336 -5.96 11.23 -22.31
C GLU A 336 -6.51 11.24 -23.75
N ASN A 337 -6.55 10.09 -24.45
CA ASN A 337 -6.97 10.03 -25.85
C ASN A 337 -8.48 9.83 -26.06
N VAL A 338 -9.24 9.51 -25.01
CA VAL A 338 -10.68 9.24 -25.15
C VAL A 338 -11.49 10.53 -25.31
N SER A 339 -11.02 11.66 -24.78
CA SER A 339 -11.73 12.95 -24.94
C SER A 339 -11.59 13.57 -26.34
N ALA A 340 -10.70 13.04 -27.19
CA ALA A 340 -10.40 13.61 -28.51
C ALA A 340 -10.97 12.81 -29.69
N ARG A 341 -11.77 11.75 -29.45
CA ARG A 341 -12.29 10.86 -30.52
C ARG A 341 -13.77 11.01 -30.84
N ASP A 342 -14.51 11.87 -30.14
CA ASP A 342 -15.95 12.10 -30.39
C ASP A 342 -16.27 13.42 -31.09
N GLU A 343 -15.28 14.13 -31.63
CA GLU A 343 -15.49 15.23 -32.55
C GLU A 343 -14.64 15.03 -33.82
N LEU A 344 -15.17 14.27 -34.79
CA LEU A 344 -15.05 14.48 -36.24
C LEU A 344 -15.89 13.46 -37.03
#